data_AF-E9GE84-F1
#
_entry.id   AF-E9GE84-F1
#
_cell.length_a   1.000
_cell.length_b   1.000
_cell.length_c   1.000
_cell.angle_alpha   90.00
_cell.angle_beta   90.00
_cell.angle_gamma   90.00
#
_symmetry.space_group_name_H-M   'P 1'
#
loop_
_entity.id
_entity.type
_entity.pdbx_description
1 polymer ?
#
loop_
_entity_poly.entity_id
_entity_poly.type
_entity_poly.pdbx_seq_one_letter_code
_entity_poly.pdbx_strand_id
1 'polypeptide(L)'
;MGDKMLRRLAVANMFEGCVVVLLQLAVLITLHDWVDFICIGFWGGVLMGMTGMWTLQRRPKRMITTAALSMLAGLCMVGFYSWQVSTVDCASIISPTADPNARKSSNWESDADLCSWRLASDVLFIILGCLAIGNNIFLAARASTLIGDRRGSR
;
A
#
# COMPACT_ATOMS: atom_id res chain seq x y z
N MET A 1 -14.91 -20.22 16.38
CA MET A 1 -15.02 -19.58 15.05
C MET A 1 -13.94 -18.51 14.78
N GLY A 2 -13.49 -17.73 15.77
CA GLY A 2 -12.53 -16.63 15.58
C GLY A 2 -11.18 -17.00 14.95
N ASP A 3 -10.60 -18.16 15.28
CA ASP A 3 -9.28 -18.57 14.78
C ASP A 3 -9.20 -18.81 13.27
N LYS A 4 -10.26 -19.36 12.66
CA LYS A 4 -10.29 -19.61 11.21
C LYS A 4 -10.40 -18.30 10.42
N MET A 5 -11.18 -17.35 10.93
CA MET A 5 -11.33 -16.03 10.33
C MET A 5 -10.04 -15.23 10.44
N LEU A 6 -9.39 -15.24 11.61
CA LEU A 6 -8.11 -14.55 11.83
C LEU A 6 -7.02 -15.08 10.88
N ARG A 7 -6.94 -16.41 10.71
CA ARG A 7 -5.99 -17.04 9.79
C ARG A 7 -6.26 -16.67 8.32
N ARG A 8 -7.52 -16.62 7.89
CA ARG A 8 -7.88 -16.18 6.53
C ARG A 8 -7.50 -14.72 6.29
N LEU A 9 -7.77 -13.87 7.27
CA LEU A 9 -7.46 -12.44 7.19
C LEU A 9 -5.95 -12.19 7.20
N ALA A 10 -5.18 -12.99 7.96
CA ALA A 10 -3.72 -12.98 7.92
C ALA A 10 -3.18 -13.32 6.53
N VAL A 11 -3.68 -14.40 5.91
CA VAL A 11 -3.26 -14.81 4.56
C VAL A 11 -3.65 -13.77 3.52
N ALA A 12 -4.86 -13.19 3.62
CA ALA A 12 -5.30 -12.10 2.76
C ALA A 12 -4.39 -10.87 2.88
N ASN A 13 -4.04 -10.46 4.11
CA ASN A 13 -3.14 -9.33 4.36
C ASN A 13 -1.71 -9.59 3.81
N MET A 14 -1.23 -10.84 3.86
CA MET A 14 0.05 -11.20 3.23
C MET A 14 -0.03 -11.11 1.70
N PHE A 15 -1.10 -11.64 1.12
CA PHE A 15 -1.32 -11.60 -0.32
C PHE A 15 -1.43 -10.16 -0.83
N GLU A 16 -2.20 -9.34 -0.11
CA GLU A 16 -2.32 -7.90 -0.35
C GLU A 16 -0.95 -7.21 -0.31
N GLY A 17 -0.13 -7.49 0.71
CA GLY A 17 1.23 -6.98 0.79
C GLY A 17 2.11 -7.38 -0.41
N CYS A 18 2.00 -8.61 -0.90
CA CYS A 18 2.70 -9.04 -2.11
C CYS A 18 2.24 -8.26 -3.35
N VAL A 19 0.93 -8.04 -3.51
CA VAL A 19 0.37 -7.26 -4.62
C VAL A 19 0.89 -5.83 -4.59
N VAL A 20 0.90 -5.18 -3.42
CA VAL A 20 1.42 -3.80 -3.26
C VAL A 20 2.90 -3.73 -3.65
N VAL A 21 3.72 -4.69 -3.22
CA VAL A 21 5.16 -4.74 -3.58
C VAL A 21 5.36 -4.90 -5.08
N LEU A 22 4.62 -5.82 -5.72
CA LEU A 22 4.73 -6.06 -7.16
C LEU A 22 4.24 -4.87 -7.97
N LEU A 23 3.14 -4.23 -7.54
CA LEU A 23 2.62 -3.02 -8.16
C LEU A 23 3.64 -1.88 -8.04
N GLN A 24 4.27 -1.69 -6.88
CA GLN A 24 5.31 -0.67 -6.70
C GLN A 24 6.49 -0.90 -7.63
N LEU A 25 6.93 -2.14 -7.78
CA LEU A 25 8.01 -2.49 -8.69
C LEU A 25 7.62 -2.21 -10.14
N ALA A 26 6.40 -2.58 -10.55
CA ALA A 26 5.91 -2.33 -11.90
C ALA A 26 5.89 -0.82 -12.21
N VAL A 27 5.31 -0.03 -11.31
CA VAL A 27 5.20 1.44 -11.44
C VAL A 27 6.58 2.10 -11.46
N LEU A 28 7.51 1.66 -10.61
CA LEU A 28 8.90 2.16 -10.60
C LEU A 28 9.62 1.93 -11.95
N ILE A 29 9.39 0.78 -12.58
CA ILE A 29 9.98 0.43 -13.88
C ILE A 29 9.32 1.22 -15.01
N THR A 30 8.00 1.41 -14.97
CA THR A 30 7.26 2.03 -16.08
C THR A 30 7.26 3.57 -16.05
N LEU A 31 7.18 4.18 -14.86
CA LEU A 31 6.85 5.60 -14.70
C LEU A 31 8.06 6.44 -14.25
N HIS A 32 8.97 5.84 -13.47
CA HIS A 32 10.22 6.44 -13.02
C HIS A 32 10.06 7.82 -12.32
N ASP A 33 9.06 7.92 -11.45
CA ASP A 33 8.70 9.16 -10.76
C ASP A 33 9.23 9.20 -9.31
N TRP A 34 9.34 10.41 -8.75
CA TRP A 34 9.86 10.69 -7.41
C TRP A 34 9.06 9.97 -6.31
N VAL A 35 7.74 9.91 -6.45
CA VAL A 35 6.85 9.24 -5.48
C VAL A 35 7.18 7.75 -5.40
N ASP A 36 7.59 7.15 -6.50
CA ASP A 36 7.93 5.73 -6.56
C ASP A 36 9.34 5.46 -6.04
N PHE A 37 10.23 6.47 -6.06
CA PHE A 37 11.56 6.38 -5.46
C PHE A 37 11.51 6.27 -3.93
N ILE A 38 10.50 6.87 -3.28
CA ILE A 38 10.29 6.75 -1.82
C ILE A 38 9.89 5.31 -1.43
N CYS A 39 9.46 4.49 -2.39
CA CYS A 39 9.17 3.06 -2.21
C CYS A 39 8.15 2.78 -1.09
N ILE A 40 7.17 3.67 -0.88
CA ILE A 40 6.18 3.57 0.20
C ILE A 40 5.38 2.27 0.06
N GLY A 41 4.97 1.90 -1.16
CA GLY A 41 4.29 0.63 -1.42
C GLY A 41 5.17 -0.59 -1.12
N PHE A 42 6.48 -0.51 -1.39
CA PHE A 42 7.40 -1.61 -1.08
C PHE A 42 7.48 -1.84 0.44
N TRP A 43 7.76 -0.78 1.21
CA TRP A 43 7.84 -0.86 2.67
C TRP A 43 6.49 -1.25 3.29
N GLY A 44 5.40 -0.67 2.80
CA GLY A 44 4.04 -1.00 3.23
C GLY A 44 3.70 -2.47 3.01
N GLY A 45 3.93 -2.99 1.80
CA GLY A 45 3.62 -4.38 1.50
C GLY A 45 4.50 -5.39 2.25
N VAL A 46 5.79 -5.08 2.50
CA VAL A 46 6.65 -5.89 3.36
C VAL A 46 6.14 -5.91 4.80
N LEU A 47 5.71 -4.76 5.34
CA LEU A 47 5.12 -4.68 6.68
C LEU A 47 3.83 -5.51 6.77
N MET A 48 2.96 -5.45 5.77
CA MET A 48 1.73 -6.27 5.69
C MET A 48 2.03 -7.76 5.69
N GLY A 49 3.04 -8.18 4.91
CA GLY A 49 3.53 -9.56 4.89
C GLY A 49 4.03 -10.02 6.26
N MET A 50 4.84 -9.17 6.94
CA MET A 50 5.31 -9.45 8.29
C MET A 50 4.15 -9.54 9.29
N THR A 51 3.18 -8.63 9.25
CA THR A 51 2.01 -8.67 10.16
C THR A 51 1.21 -9.95 10.00
N GLY A 52 0.97 -10.40 8.77
CA GLY A 52 0.30 -11.66 8.53
C GLY A 52 1.09 -12.87 9.06
N MET A 53 2.41 -12.88 8.86
CA MET A 53 3.29 -13.92 9.41
C MET A 53 3.25 -13.95 10.96
N TRP A 54 3.34 -12.79 11.62
CA TRP A 54 3.23 -12.70 13.09
C TRP A 54 1.86 -13.14 13.60
N THR A 55 0.81 -12.93 12.80
CA THR A 55 -0.54 -13.42 13.09
C THR A 55 -0.61 -14.94 13.07
N LEU A 56 -0.03 -15.57 12.04
CA LEU A 56 0.04 -17.03 11.96
C LEU A 56 0.87 -17.65 13.09
N GLN A 57 1.98 -16.98 13.46
CA GLN A 57 2.84 -17.41 14.57
C GLN A 57 2.26 -17.13 15.97
N ARG A 58 1.07 -16.52 16.07
CA ARG A 58 0.41 -16.16 17.34
C ARG A 58 1.32 -15.36 18.29
N ARG A 59 2.04 -14.37 17.76
CA ARG A 59 2.94 -13.47 18.51
C ARG A 59 2.26 -12.09 18.69
N PRO A 60 1.32 -11.92 19.64
CA PRO A 60 0.42 -10.76 19.65
C PRO A 60 1.12 -9.42 19.89
N LYS A 61 2.22 -9.38 20.67
CA LYS A 61 3.01 -8.15 20.85
C LYS A 61 3.60 -7.62 19.55
N ARG A 62 4.20 -8.51 18.73
CA ARG A 62 4.79 -8.16 17.43
C ARG A 62 3.72 -7.89 16.37
N MET A 63 2.57 -8.57 16.49
CA MET A 63 1.42 -8.36 15.63
C MET A 63 0.89 -6.93 15.74
N ILE A 64 0.70 -6.41 16.96
CA ILE A 64 0.19 -5.04 17.17
C ILE A 64 1.16 -4.01 16.60
N THR A 65 2.46 -4.13 16.89
CA THR A 65 3.45 -3.14 16.44
C THR A 65 3.57 -3.14 14.92
N THR A 66 3.64 -4.31 14.29
CA THR A 66 3.72 -4.39 12.82
C THR A 66 2.42 -3.97 12.16
N ALA A 67 1.26 -4.30 12.73
CA ALA A 67 -0.03 -3.82 12.25
C ALA A 67 -0.10 -2.29 12.31
N ALA A 68 0.38 -1.66 13.39
CA ALA A 68 0.41 -0.20 13.50
C ALA A 68 1.30 0.46 12.45
N LEU A 69 2.49 -0.10 12.20
CA LEU A 69 3.37 0.36 11.13
C LEU A 69 2.76 0.15 9.74
N SER A 70 2.06 -0.97 9.54
CA SER A 70 1.34 -1.28 8.31
C SER A 70 0.17 -0.33 8.08
N MET A 71 -0.55 0.07 9.13
CA MET A 71 -1.61 1.09 9.08
C MET A 71 -1.03 2.45 8.71
N LEU A 72 0.10 2.84 9.31
CA LEU A 72 0.79 4.08 8.98
C LEU A 72 1.23 4.09 7.52
N ALA A 73 1.79 2.97 7.01
CA ALA A 73 2.14 2.83 5.61
C ALA A 73 0.90 2.94 4.69
N GLY A 74 -0.22 2.32 5.08
CA GLY A 74 -1.51 2.47 4.38
C GLY A 74 -1.99 3.92 4.32
N LEU A 75 -1.89 4.65 5.43
CA LEU A 75 -2.23 6.09 5.48
C LEU A 75 -1.32 6.92 4.59
N CYS A 76 -0.01 6.63 4.58
CA CYS A 76 0.93 7.28 3.67
C CYS A 76 0.58 7.00 2.22
N MET A 77 0.28 5.74 1.86
CA MET A 77 -0.16 5.40 0.50
C MET A 77 -1.40 6.21 0.11
N VAL A 78 -2.46 6.17 0.92
CA VAL A 78 -3.67 6.94 0.63
C VAL A 78 -3.36 8.44 0.47
N GLY A 79 -2.57 9.03 1.37
CA GLY A 79 -2.24 10.46 1.31
C GLY A 79 -1.45 10.85 0.07
N PHE A 80 -0.32 10.19 -0.20
CA PHE A 80 0.56 10.55 -1.32
C PHE A 80 -0.05 10.22 -2.68
N TYR A 81 -0.72 9.07 -2.83
CA TYR A 81 -1.36 8.72 -4.09
C TYR A 81 -2.63 9.52 -4.35
N SER A 82 -3.41 9.90 -3.32
CA SER A 82 -4.54 10.82 -3.52
C SER A 82 -4.08 12.20 -3.95
N TRP A 83 -2.96 12.68 -3.38
CA TRP A 83 -2.35 13.93 -3.83
C TRP A 83 -1.97 13.86 -5.31
N GLN A 84 -1.31 12.78 -5.73
CA GLN A 84 -0.92 12.59 -7.13
C GLN A 84 -2.12 12.53 -8.08
N VAL A 85 -3.17 11.77 -7.74
CA VAL A 85 -4.41 11.72 -8.53
C VAL A 85 -5.04 13.11 -8.70
N SER A 86 -4.89 14.00 -7.72
CA SER A 86 -5.39 15.38 -7.81
C SER A 86 -4.55 16.29 -8.72
N THR A 87 -3.28 15.94 -8.96
CA THR A 87 -2.34 16.78 -9.73
C THR A 87 -2.08 16.26 -11.14
N VAL A 88 -2.36 15.00 -11.43
CA VAL A 88 -2.20 14.39 -12.75
C VAL A 88 -3.40 14.72 -13.64
N ASP A 89 -3.18 15.46 -14.73
CA ASP A 89 -4.19 15.74 -15.76
C ASP A 89 -3.80 15.14 -17.11
N CYS A 90 -4.25 13.91 -17.37
CA CYS A 90 -3.98 13.22 -18.63
C CYS A 90 -4.71 13.82 -19.84
N ALA A 91 -5.71 14.70 -19.64
CA ALA A 91 -6.39 15.36 -20.75
C ALA A 91 -5.55 16.49 -21.39
N SER A 92 -4.51 16.93 -20.68
CA SER A 92 -3.61 18.01 -21.10
C SER A 92 -2.38 17.56 -21.89
N ILE A 93 -2.24 16.25 -22.17
CA ILE A 93 -1.11 15.70 -22.93
C ILE A 93 -1.24 16.09 -24.40
N ILE A 94 -0.70 17.24 -24.74
CA ILE A 94 -0.50 17.69 -26.11
C ILE A 94 0.72 16.93 -26.65
N SER A 95 0.58 16.29 -27.83
CA SER A 95 1.68 15.57 -28.49
C SER A 95 2.96 16.42 -28.54
N PRO A 96 4.16 15.80 -28.57
CA PRO A 96 5.46 16.45 -28.26
C PRO A 96 5.93 17.55 -29.23
N THR A 97 5.07 18.03 -30.12
CA THR A 97 5.36 19.04 -31.13
C THR A 97 5.13 20.48 -30.66
N ALA A 98 4.67 20.71 -29.42
CA ALA A 98 4.23 22.04 -28.98
C ALA A 98 5.28 22.88 -28.22
N ASP A 99 6.28 22.30 -27.54
CA ASP A 99 7.28 23.11 -26.83
C ASP A 99 8.65 22.40 -26.67
N PRO A 100 9.70 22.83 -27.37
CA PRO A 100 11.05 22.26 -27.25
C PRO A 100 11.75 22.62 -25.93
N ASN A 101 11.18 23.50 -25.09
CA ASN A 101 11.75 23.90 -23.80
C ASN A 101 11.05 23.25 -22.59
N ALA A 102 10.06 22.38 -22.81
CA ALA A 102 9.40 21.67 -21.73
C ALA A 102 10.40 20.71 -21.06
N ARG A 103 10.72 21.02 -19.79
CA ARG A 103 11.62 20.24 -18.95
C ARG A 103 10.97 18.88 -18.67
N LYS A 104 11.25 17.87 -19.50
CA LYS A 104 10.78 16.48 -19.33
C LYS A 104 11.08 16.01 -17.91
N SER A 105 10.03 15.85 -17.11
CA SER A 105 10.16 15.50 -15.70
C SER A 105 9.92 14.01 -15.47
N SER A 106 9.14 13.34 -16.33
CA SER A 106 8.85 11.90 -16.23
C SER A 106 8.41 11.26 -17.57
N ASN A 107 8.50 9.92 -17.68
CA ASN A 107 8.18 9.19 -18.93
C ASN A 107 6.70 9.26 -19.32
N TRP A 108 5.80 9.44 -18.35
CA TRP A 108 4.35 9.41 -18.55
C TRP A 108 3.76 10.74 -19.01
N GLU A 109 4.49 11.86 -18.85
CA GLU A 109 4.06 13.19 -19.34
C GLU A 109 3.99 13.29 -20.87
N SER A 110 4.59 12.35 -21.60
CA SER A 110 4.65 12.36 -23.07
C SER A 110 3.80 11.28 -23.75
N ASP A 111 3.19 10.37 -22.98
CA ASP A 111 2.48 9.21 -23.50
C ASP A 111 1.15 9.04 -22.74
N ALA A 112 0.04 9.14 -23.48
CA ALA A 112 -1.30 9.06 -22.93
C ALA A 112 -1.59 7.69 -22.27
N ASP A 113 -1.01 6.60 -22.80
CA ASP A 113 -1.20 5.27 -22.24
C ASP A 113 -0.48 5.16 -20.90
N LEU A 114 0.75 5.68 -20.79
CA LEU A 114 1.49 5.72 -19.53
C LEU A 114 0.84 6.64 -18.48
N CYS A 115 0.21 7.75 -18.90
CA CYS A 115 -0.55 8.59 -17.97
C CYS A 115 -1.80 7.88 -17.45
N SER A 116 -2.53 7.17 -18.31
CA SER A 116 -3.68 6.37 -17.88
C SER A 116 -3.26 5.24 -16.93
N TRP A 117 -2.10 4.62 -17.18
CA TRP A 117 -1.49 3.64 -16.28
C TRP A 117 -1.11 4.26 -14.94
N ARG A 118 -0.53 5.46 -14.92
CA ARG A 118 -0.23 6.20 -13.69
C ARG A 118 -1.49 6.39 -12.86
N LEU A 119 -2.53 6.96 -13.44
CA LEU A 119 -3.80 7.21 -12.77
C LEU A 119 -4.41 5.90 -12.21
N ALA A 120 -4.43 4.83 -13.02
CA ALA A 120 -4.93 3.53 -12.60
C ALA A 120 -4.12 2.96 -11.44
N SER A 121 -2.79 3.03 -11.51
CA SER A 121 -1.89 2.53 -10.45
C SER A 121 -2.05 3.28 -9.14
N ASP A 122 -2.20 4.61 -9.19
CA ASP A 122 -2.37 5.45 -8.01
C ASP A 122 -3.71 5.15 -7.32
N VAL A 123 -4.79 5.00 -8.09
CA VAL A 123 -6.10 4.56 -7.56
C VAL A 123 -6.01 3.18 -6.91
N LEU A 124 -5.28 2.23 -7.52
CA LEU A 124 -5.06 0.92 -6.92
C LEU A 124 -4.32 1.00 -5.59
N PHE A 125 -3.28 1.84 -5.49
CA PHE A 125 -2.58 2.07 -4.22
C PHE A 125 -3.47 2.69 -3.15
N ILE A 126 -4.39 3.59 -3.51
CA ILE A 126 -5.36 4.16 -2.57
C ILE A 126 -6.28 3.05 -2.03
N ILE A 127 -6.83 2.22 -2.92
CA ILE A 127 -7.72 1.11 -2.54
C ILE A 127 -7.00 0.12 -1.62
N LEU A 128 -5.78 -0.31 -2.02
CA LEU A 128 -4.96 -1.22 -1.22
C LEU A 128 -4.50 -0.57 0.09
N GLY A 129 -4.24 0.73 0.12
CA GLY A 129 -3.95 1.47 1.35
C GLY A 129 -5.12 1.46 2.33
N CYS A 130 -6.34 1.67 1.83
CA CYS A 130 -7.57 1.58 2.65
C CYS A 130 -7.83 0.17 3.19
N LEU A 131 -7.66 -0.85 2.34
CA LEU A 131 -7.79 -2.25 2.74
C LEU A 131 -6.73 -2.64 3.78
N ALA A 132 -5.49 -2.18 3.61
CA ALA A 132 -4.42 -2.35 4.57
C ALA A 132 -4.80 -1.78 5.93
N ILE A 133 -5.33 -0.56 5.98
CA ILE A 133 -5.79 0.05 7.23
C ILE A 133 -6.88 -0.83 7.88
N GLY A 134 -7.93 -1.18 7.13
CA GLY A 134 -9.05 -1.97 7.65
C GLY A 134 -8.63 -3.35 8.18
N ASN A 135 -7.85 -4.09 7.39
CA ASN A 135 -7.35 -5.42 7.77
C ASN A 135 -6.45 -5.35 8.99
N ASN A 136 -5.52 -4.39 9.05
CA ASN A 136 -4.58 -4.28 10.16
C ASN A 136 -5.25 -3.77 11.45
N ILE A 137 -6.29 -2.93 11.39
CA ILE A 137 -7.12 -2.60 12.57
C ILE A 137 -7.74 -3.86 13.15
N PHE A 138 -8.36 -4.70 12.30
CA PHE A 138 -9.01 -5.92 12.77
C PHE A 138 -8.00 -6.91 13.38
N LEU A 139 -6.83 -7.07 12.75
CA LEU A 139 -5.74 -7.88 13.29
C LEU A 139 -5.26 -7.34 14.65
N ALA A 140 -5.00 -6.03 14.76
CA ALA A 140 -4.56 -5.40 16.01
C ALA A 140 -5.60 -5.55 17.13
N ALA A 141 -6.89 -5.35 16.84
CA ALA A 141 -7.97 -5.52 17.80
C ALA A 141 -8.08 -6.96 18.31
N ARG A 142 -7.90 -7.96 17.44
CA ARG A 142 -7.86 -9.38 17.87
C ARG A 142 -6.60 -9.73 18.65
N ALA A 143 -5.48 -9.07 18.36
CA ALA A 143 -4.24 -9.22 19.10
C ALA A 143 -4.38 -8.75 20.56
N SER A 144 -5.03 -7.60 20.75
CA SER A 144 -5.17 -6.98 22.07
C SER A 144 -6.09 -7.81 22.97
N THR A 145 -7.18 -8.37 22.45
CA THR A 145 -8.05 -9.29 23.20
C THR A 145 -7.29 -10.54 23.67
N LEU A 146 -6.43 -11.12 22.81
CA LEU A 146 -5.59 -12.28 23.16
C LEU A 146 -4.58 -11.98 24.28
N ILE A 147 -4.08 -10.74 24.38
CA ILE A 147 -3.17 -10.32 25.47
C ILE A 147 -3.94 -10.11 26.76
N GLY A 148 -5.15 -9.53 26.69
CA GLY A 148 -6.04 -9.31 27.83
C GLY A 148 -6.41 -10.62 28.53
N ASP A 149 -6.88 -11.61 27.77
CA ASP A 149 -7.27 -12.94 28.31
C ASP A 149 -6.11 -13.64 29.03
N ARG A 150 -4.88 -13.51 28.51
CA ARG A 150 -3.68 -14.09 29.15
C ARG A 150 -3.28 -13.40 30.45
N ARG A 151 -3.66 -12.13 30.65
CA ARG A 151 -3.41 -11.40 31.90
C ARG A 151 -4.48 -11.66 32.95
N GLY A 152 -5.72 -11.93 32.55
CA GLY A 152 -6.81 -12.26 33.48
C GLY A 152 -6.81 -13.70 34.00
N SER A 153 -5.96 -14.58 33.45
CA SER A 153 -5.82 -15.99 33.86
C SER A 153 -4.62 -16.24 34.78
N ARG A 154 -3.98 -15.20 35.32
CA ARG A 154 -2.96 -15.26 36.38
C ARG A 154 -3.49 -14.55 37.63
#